data_AF-A0A239FYG9-F1
#
_entry.id   AF-A0A239FYG9-F1
#
_cell.length_a   1.000
_cell.length_b   1.000
_cell.length_c   1.000
_cell.angle_alpha   90.00
_cell.angle_beta   90.00
_cell.angle_gamma   90.00
#
_symmetry.space_group_name_H-M   'P 1'
#
loop_
_entity.id
_entity.type
_entity.pdbx_description
1 polymer ?
#
loop_
_entity_poly.entity_id
_entity_poly.type
_entity_poly.pdbx_seq_one_letter_code
_entity_poly.pdbx_strand_id
1 'polypeptide(L)'
;MRVLGIDPGLTRCGWGVVDGRPGARPQAVGVGVIRSSADLDLELRLLELHTQVTALLREHRPDVVAIERVFTQNNKGTATGTAQAAGVAALAAAQADRPVAWHTPSEVKAAISGNGRADKEQVTLMVTRVLGLSAAPKPADAADALALAVCHVWRGPAQQRLRSAAIAGGIGAPVVQRTLPRWQGVSR
;
A
#
# COMPACT_ATOMS: atom_id res chain seq x y z
N MET A 1 14.91 1.13 -4.92
CA MET A 1 13.65 0.39 -4.74
C MET A 1 12.52 1.22 -5.28
N ARG A 2 11.59 0.59 -5.99
CA ARG A 2 10.33 1.19 -6.45
C ARG A 2 9.18 0.64 -5.63
N VAL A 3 8.37 1.52 -5.06
CA VAL A 3 7.25 1.16 -4.20
C VAL A 3 5.96 1.63 -4.84
N LEU A 4 4.97 0.75 -4.94
CA LEU A 4 3.58 1.11 -5.21
C LEU A 4 2.84 1.18 -3.87
N GLY A 5 2.46 2.38 -3.43
CA GLY A 5 1.56 2.61 -2.30
C GLY A 5 0.10 2.51 -2.76
N ILE A 6 -0.72 1.78 -2.01
CA ILE A 6 -2.16 1.63 -2.20
C ILE A 6 -2.88 2.04 -0.92
N ASP A 7 -3.68 3.10 -1.00
CA ASP A 7 -4.66 3.51 0.01
C ASP A 7 -6.03 2.94 -0.40
N PRO A 8 -6.45 1.80 0.19
CA PRO A 8 -7.53 1.01 -0.34
C PRO A 8 -8.90 1.61 -0.01
N GLY A 9 -9.77 1.66 -1.02
CA GLY A 9 -11.18 1.97 -0.82
C GLY A 9 -11.99 1.50 -2.00
N LEU A 10 -13.21 1.02 -1.74
CA LEU A 10 -14.03 0.43 -2.79
C LEU A 10 -14.45 1.49 -3.82
N THR A 11 -14.87 2.68 -3.39
CA THR A 11 -15.25 3.78 -4.30
C THR A 11 -14.05 4.56 -4.81
N ARG A 12 -13.04 4.77 -3.96
CA ARG A 12 -11.81 5.51 -4.28
C ARG A 12 -10.65 4.73 -3.69
N CYS A 13 -9.74 4.28 -4.54
CA CYS A 13 -8.51 3.63 -4.14
C CYS A 13 -7.35 4.49 -4.63
N GLY A 14 -6.66 5.16 -3.69
CA GLY A 14 -5.50 5.98 -3.99
C GLY A 14 -4.30 5.12 -4.34
N TRP A 15 -3.53 5.53 -5.33
CA TRP A 15 -2.27 4.86 -5.65
C TRP A 15 -1.15 5.88 -5.90
N GLY A 16 0.07 5.51 -5.51
CA GLY A 16 1.25 6.34 -5.71
C GLY A 16 2.49 5.48 -5.91
N VAL A 17 3.34 5.84 -6.86
CA VAL A 17 4.60 5.15 -7.14
C VAL A 17 5.76 6.06 -6.77
N VAL A 18 6.67 5.54 -5.95
CA VAL A 18 7.83 6.28 -5.46
C VAL A 18 9.09 5.45 -5.66
N ASP A 19 10.11 6.08 -6.23
CA ASP A 19 11.48 5.55 -6.28
C ASP A 19 12.28 6.06 -5.08
N GLY A 20 12.91 5.12 -4.37
CA GLY A 20 13.71 5.38 -3.18
C GLY A 20 15.09 4.75 -3.28
N ARG A 21 16.10 5.46 -2.78
CA ARG A 21 17.46 4.95 -2.59
C ARG A 21 17.99 5.39 -1.22
N PRO A 22 18.81 4.58 -0.54
CA PRO A 22 19.41 4.96 0.73
C PRO A 22 20.16 6.30 0.62
N GLY A 23 19.93 7.20 1.57
CA GLY A 23 20.59 8.52 1.64
C GLY A 23 20.14 9.53 0.59
N ALA A 24 19.20 9.18 -0.31
CA ALA A 24 18.71 10.07 -1.34
C ALA A 24 17.25 10.48 -1.10
N ARG A 25 16.87 11.63 -1.65
CA ARG A 25 15.48 12.08 -1.67
C ARG A 25 14.62 11.08 -2.47
N PRO A 26 13.47 10.61 -1.95
CA PRO A 26 12.53 9.82 -2.73
C PRO A 26 11.93 10.66 -3.87
N GLN A 27 11.62 10.02 -5.00
CA GLN A 27 11.06 10.66 -6.19
C GLN A 27 9.70 10.07 -6.52
N ALA A 28 8.71 10.92 -6.77
CA ALA A 28 7.41 10.49 -7.26
C ALA A 28 7.52 10.11 -8.75
N VAL A 29 7.05 8.93 -9.10
CA VAL A 29 7.02 8.40 -10.48
C VAL A 29 5.63 8.57 -11.09
N GLY A 30 4.59 8.35 -10.29
CA GLY A 30 3.20 8.44 -10.73
C GLY A 30 2.26 8.45 -9.54
N VAL A 31 1.07 9.00 -9.72
CA VAL A 31 0.05 9.02 -8.67
C VAL A 31 -1.33 9.16 -9.30
N GLY A 32 -2.34 8.59 -8.68
CA GLY A 32 -3.72 8.72 -9.13
C GLY A 32 -4.71 8.09 -8.17
N VAL A 33 -5.95 7.97 -8.65
CA VAL A 33 -7.04 7.32 -7.92
C VAL A 33 -7.79 6.41 -8.86
N ILE A 34 -7.88 5.15 -8.49
CA ILE A 34 -8.80 4.19 -9.10
C ILE A 34 -10.20 4.49 -8.56
N ARG A 35 -11.17 4.58 -9.45
CA ARG A 35 -12.59 4.73 -9.12
C ARG A 35 -13.34 3.52 -9.64
N SER A 36 -14.23 2.97 -8.81
CA SER A 36 -15.24 2.01 -9.24
C SER A 36 -16.62 2.66 -9.18
N SER A 37 -17.52 2.27 -10.07
CA SER A 37 -18.89 2.77 -10.04
C SER A 37 -19.63 2.24 -8.81
N ALA A 38 -20.39 3.09 -8.12
CA ALA A 38 -21.23 2.67 -7.01
C ALA A 38 -22.50 1.94 -7.47
N ASP A 39 -22.84 2.04 -8.75
CA ASP A 39 -24.02 1.42 -9.36
C ASP A 39 -23.80 -0.05 -9.75
N LEU A 40 -22.54 -0.52 -9.66
CA LEU A 40 -22.18 -1.91 -9.91
C LEU A 40 -22.31 -2.76 -8.65
N ASP A 41 -22.66 -4.03 -8.85
CA ASP A 41 -22.59 -5.04 -7.81
C ASP A 41 -21.15 -5.18 -7.27
N LEU A 42 -21.03 -5.58 -6.00
CA LEU A 42 -19.77 -5.57 -5.26
C LEU A 42 -18.66 -6.33 -5.98
N GLU A 43 -18.93 -7.52 -6.48
CA GLU A 43 -17.98 -8.37 -7.18
C GLU A 43 -17.44 -7.72 -8.47
N LEU A 44 -18.27 -6.95 -9.17
CA LEU A 44 -17.86 -6.22 -10.37
C LEU A 44 -16.98 -5.04 -9.99
N ARG A 45 -17.28 -4.34 -8.89
CA ARG A 45 -16.43 -3.27 -8.35
C ARG A 45 -15.06 -3.80 -7.91
N LEU A 46 -15.02 -4.98 -7.29
CA LEU A 46 -13.78 -5.66 -6.92
C LEU A 46 -12.99 -6.11 -8.16
N LEU A 47 -13.67 -6.56 -9.22
CA LEU A 47 -13.05 -6.89 -10.50
C LEU A 47 -12.45 -5.65 -11.20
N GLU A 48 -13.15 -4.52 -11.21
CA GLU A 48 -12.62 -3.25 -11.73
C GLU A 48 -11.35 -2.82 -10.98
N LEU A 49 -11.38 -2.91 -9.66
CA LEU A 49 -10.23 -2.61 -8.81
C LEU A 49 -9.06 -3.56 -9.11
N HIS A 50 -9.30 -4.86 -9.17
CA HIS A 50 -8.28 -5.87 -9.52
C HIS A 50 -7.64 -5.59 -10.87
N THR A 51 -8.47 -5.28 -11.87
CA THR A 51 -8.02 -5.00 -13.25
C THR A 51 -7.09 -3.80 -13.27
N GLN A 52 -7.47 -2.70 -12.62
CA GLN A 52 -6.67 -1.48 -12.60
C GLN A 52 -5.38 -1.63 -11.76
N VAL A 53 -5.44 -2.28 -10.60
CA VAL A 53 -4.22 -2.57 -9.81
C VAL A 53 -3.26 -3.46 -10.60
N THR A 54 -3.77 -4.47 -11.30
CA THR A 54 -2.96 -5.32 -12.17
C THR A 54 -2.29 -4.53 -13.30
N ALA A 55 -2.98 -3.56 -13.90
CA ALA A 55 -2.40 -2.66 -14.89
C ALA A 55 -1.25 -1.83 -14.30
N LEU A 56 -1.44 -1.22 -13.13
CA LEU A 56 -0.39 -0.47 -12.41
C LEU A 56 0.84 -1.32 -12.09
N LEU A 57 0.64 -2.57 -11.68
CA LEU A 57 1.72 -3.53 -11.41
C LEU A 57 2.53 -3.83 -12.68
N ARG A 58 1.86 -4.00 -13.82
CA ARG A 58 2.51 -4.24 -15.12
C ARG A 58 3.25 -3.02 -15.65
N GLU A 59 2.64 -1.84 -15.52
CA GLU A 59 3.18 -0.57 -15.99
C GLU A 59 4.42 -0.16 -15.19
N HIS A 60 4.31 -0.10 -13.86
CA HIS A 60 5.36 0.47 -13.03
C HIS A 60 6.38 -0.54 -12.55
N ARG A 61 6.04 -1.85 -12.56
CA ARG A 61 6.89 -2.96 -12.11
C ARG A 61 7.53 -2.69 -10.74
N PRO A 62 6.74 -2.44 -9.68
CA PRO A 62 7.30 -2.13 -8.38
C PRO A 62 8.10 -3.31 -7.81
N ASP A 63 9.05 -3.02 -6.92
CA ASP A 63 9.74 -4.03 -6.13
C ASP A 63 8.85 -4.55 -4.99
N VAL A 64 7.91 -3.72 -4.53
CA VAL A 64 7.03 -3.99 -3.38
C VAL A 64 5.75 -3.16 -3.47
N VAL A 65 4.66 -3.73 -2.98
CA VAL A 65 3.37 -3.04 -2.83
C VAL A 65 3.15 -2.74 -1.35
N ALA A 66 3.11 -1.45 -0.99
CA ALA A 66 2.76 -1.00 0.35
C ALA A 66 1.25 -0.76 0.40
N ILE A 67 0.55 -1.41 1.33
CA ILE A 67 -0.91 -1.30 1.50
C ILE A 67 -1.20 -0.78 2.91
N GLU A 68 -2.10 0.21 3.02
CA GLU A 68 -2.57 0.67 4.31
C GLU A 68 -3.43 -0.40 5.00
N ARG A 69 -3.15 -0.65 6.28
CA ARG A 69 -3.93 -1.53 7.14
C ARG A 69 -5.21 -0.83 7.55
N VAL A 70 -6.32 -1.53 7.38
CA VAL A 70 -7.63 -1.07 7.85
C VAL A 70 -7.72 -1.22 9.37
N PHE A 71 -7.84 -0.12 10.11
CA PHE A 71 -8.14 -0.12 11.55
C PHE A 71 -9.56 0.38 11.81
N THR A 72 -10.32 -0.38 12.57
CA THR A 72 -11.68 -0.01 12.98
C THR A 72 -11.71 0.39 14.43
N GLN A 73 -12.01 1.66 14.73
CA GLN A 73 -12.66 2.02 15.99
C GLN A 73 -14.05 2.65 15.78
N ASN A 74 -14.28 3.48 14.74
CA ASN A 74 -15.52 4.28 14.68
C ASN A 74 -16.40 4.20 13.42
N ASN A 75 -15.98 3.57 12.30
CA ASN A 75 -16.78 3.53 11.05
C ASN A 75 -16.99 2.10 10.51
N LYS A 76 -17.97 1.39 11.08
CA LYS A 76 -18.27 -0.02 10.73
C LYS A 76 -18.75 -0.22 9.29
N GLY A 77 -19.45 0.77 8.70
CA GLY A 77 -20.08 0.61 7.37
C GLY A 77 -19.11 0.55 6.20
N THR A 78 -18.05 1.38 6.19
CA THR A 78 -17.10 1.44 5.07
C THR A 78 -15.89 0.52 5.25
N ALA A 79 -15.60 0.12 6.49
CA ALA A 79 -14.43 -0.69 6.83
C ALA A 79 -14.39 -2.04 6.08
N THR A 80 -15.54 -2.69 5.92
CA THR A 80 -15.63 -3.95 5.17
C THR A 80 -15.24 -3.77 3.71
N GLY A 81 -15.76 -2.73 3.05
CA GLY A 81 -15.42 -2.44 1.65
C GLY A 81 -13.96 -2.07 1.46
N THR A 82 -13.40 -1.28 2.38
CA THR A 82 -11.95 -0.97 2.41
C THR A 82 -11.11 -2.22 2.61
N ALA A 83 -11.50 -3.13 3.52
CA ALA A 83 -10.78 -4.38 3.74
C ALA A 83 -10.84 -5.33 2.54
N GLN A 84 -11.99 -5.40 1.86
CA GLN A 84 -12.14 -6.14 0.61
C GLN A 84 -11.24 -5.57 -0.49
N ALA A 85 -11.23 -4.24 -0.66
CA ALA A 85 -10.34 -3.55 -1.61
C ALA A 85 -8.85 -3.81 -1.31
N ALA A 86 -8.45 -3.75 -0.03
CA ALA A 86 -7.11 -4.08 0.41
C ALA A 86 -6.73 -5.53 0.08
N GLY A 87 -7.66 -6.47 0.30
CA GLY A 87 -7.49 -7.89 -0.03
C GLY A 87 -7.30 -8.12 -1.53
N VAL A 88 -8.09 -7.45 -2.38
CA VAL A 88 -7.95 -7.51 -3.84
C VAL A 88 -6.60 -6.96 -4.29
N ALA A 89 -6.15 -5.83 -3.75
CA ALA A 89 -4.85 -5.25 -4.08
C ALA A 89 -3.70 -6.19 -3.65
N ALA A 90 -3.79 -6.79 -2.47
CA ALA A 90 -2.82 -7.76 -1.99
C ALA A 90 -2.79 -9.04 -2.86
N LEU A 91 -3.95 -9.53 -3.29
CA LEU A 91 -4.07 -10.68 -4.19
C LEU A 91 -3.41 -10.38 -5.55
N ALA A 92 -3.71 -9.23 -6.15
CA ALA A 92 -3.10 -8.81 -7.42
C ALA A 92 -1.58 -8.71 -7.31
N ALA A 93 -1.06 -8.15 -6.21
CA ALA A 93 0.37 -8.10 -5.94
C ALA A 93 0.99 -9.51 -5.85
N ALA A 94 0.35 -10.43 -5.12
CA ALA A 94 0.82 -11.81 -4.99
C ALA A 94 0.81 -12.56 -6.33
N GLN A 95 -0.23 -12.37 -7.16
CA GLN A 95 -0.30 -12.93 -8.52
C GLN A 95 0.84 -12.42 -9.43
N ALA A 96 1.32 -11.20 -9.19
CA ALA A 96 2.45 -10.60 -9.91
C ALA A 96 3.83 -10.91 -9.26
N ASP A 97 3.88 -11.82 -8.28
CA ASP A 97 5.03 -12.14 -7.45
C ASP A 97 5.69 -10.90 -6.81
N ARG A 98 4.86 -9.92 -6.42
CA ARG A 98 5.31 -8.72 -5.71
C ARG A 98 5.05 -8.89 -4.21
N PRO A 99 6.07 -8.69 -3.35
CA PRO A 99 5.84 -8.68 -1.91
C PRO A 99 4.85 -7.58 -1.51
N VAL A 100 4.01 -7.89 -0.52
CA VAL A 100 3.10 -6.93 0.11
C VAL A 100 3.64 -6.53 1.47
N ALA A 101 3.71 -5.22 1.73
CA ALA A 101 4.04 -4.64 3.02
C ALA A 101 2.84 -3.87 3.58
N TRP A 102 2.50 -4.13 4.83
CA TRP A 102 1.31 -3.58 5.46
C TRP A 102 1.69 -2.52 6.49
N HIS A 103 1.22 -1.29 6.33
CA HIS A 103 1.51 -0.16 7.25
C HIS A 103 0.23 0.36 7.90
N THR A 104 0.34 0.77 9.16
CA THR A 104 -0.73 1.47 9.86
C THR A 104 -0.77 2.96 9.49
N PRO A 105 -1.92 3.64 9.59
CA PRO A 105 -1.99 5.09 9.40
C PRO A 105 -1.01 5.86 10.31
N SER A 106 -0.86 5.40 11.56
CA SER A 106 0.06 6.01 12.53
C SER A 106 1.53 5.85 12.12
N GLU A 107 1.91 4.72 11.53
CA GLU A 107 3.27 4.52 10.99
C GLU A 107 3.55 5.45 9.83
N VAL A 108 2.59 5.61 8.90
CA VAL A 108 2.70 6.53 7.77
C VAL A 108 2.86 7.96 8.27
N LYS A 109 1.98 8.40 9.18
CA LYS A 109 2.06 9.73 9.81
C LYS A 109 3.40 9.94 10.50
N ALA A 110 3.84 9.00 11.33
CA ALA A 110 5.11 9.10 12.04
C ALA A 110 6.34 9.06 11.10
N ALA A 111 6.26 8.38 9.95
CA ALA A 111 7.32 8.40 8.95
C ALA A 111 7.44 9.78 8.28
N ILE A 112 6.31 10.38 7.92
CA ILE A 112 6.27 11.60 7.11
C ILE A 112 6.44 12.87 7.93
N SER A 113 5.78 12.98 9.08
CA SER A 113 5.73 14.21 9.88
C SER A 113 6.53 14.14 11.18
N GLY A 114 7.07 12.96 11.54
CA GLY A 114 7.65 12.70 12.85
C GLY A 114 6.62 12.51 13.98
N ASN A 115 5.31 12.65 13.69
CA ASN A 115 4.24 12.50 14.67
C ASN A 115 3.13 11.57 14.15
N GLY A 116 2.93 10.43 14.80
CA GLY A 116 1.87 9.47 14.45
C GLY A 116 0.44 10.01 14.57
N ARG A 117 0.24 11.16 15.22
CA ARG A 117 -1.06 11.83 15.37
C ARG A 117 -1.25 13.03 14.45
N ALA A 118 -0.34 13.26 13.49
CA ALA A 118 -0.48 14.36 12.53
C ALA A 118 -1.83 14.32 11.78
N ASP A 119 -2.37 15.50 11.50
CA ASP A 119 -3.56 15.66 10.67
C ASP A 119 -3.24 15.45 9.18
N LYS A 120 -4.29 15.36 8.34
CA LYS A 120 -4.14 15.09 6.90
C LYS A 120 -3.46 16.23 6.15
N GLU A 121 -3.66 17.47 6.58
CA GLU A 121 -3.09 18.65 5.95
C GLU A 121 -1.57 18.69 6.15
N GLN A 122 -1.12 18.41 7.38
CA GLN A 122 0.28 18.27 7.73
C GLN A 122 0.94 17.13 6.95
N VAL A 123 0.29 15.97 6.83
CA VAL A 123 0.82 14.86 6.02
C VAL A 123 0.97 15.29 4.56
N THR A 124 -0.05 15.91 3.97
CA THR A 124 -0.04 16.37 2.57
C THR A 124 1.08 17.37 2.33
N LEU A 125 1.24 18.36 3.22
CA LEU A 125 2.31 19.36 3.16
C LEU A 125 3.68 18.68 3.20
N MET A 126 3.87 17.74 4.12
CA MET A 126 5.14 17.05 4.28
C MET A 126 5.46 16.14 3.11
N VAL A 127 4.49 15.39 2.56
CA VAL A 127 4.67 14.61 1.33
C VAL A 127 5.13 15.49 0.17
N THR A 128 4.46 16.64 -0.02
CA THR A 128 4.80 17.62 -1.05
C THR A 128 6.25 18.06 -0.94
N ARG A 129 6.68 18.42 0.28
CA ARG A 129 8.07 18.85 0.57
C ARG A 129 9.08 17.73 0.38
N VAL A 130 8.79 16.55 0.91
CA VAL A 130 9.68 15.38 0.88
C VAL A 130 9.94 14.92 -0.54
N LEU A 131 8.90 14.89 -1.38
CA LEU A 131 9.00 14.49 -2.79
C LEU A 131 9.43 15.62 -3.73
N GLY A 132 9.35 16.88 -3.28
CA GLY A 132 9.74 18.04 -4.11
C GLY A 132 8.75 18.39 -5.17
N LEU A 133 7.49 18.16 -4.87
CA LEU A 133 6.41 18.51 -5.77
C LEU A 133 6.24 20.03 -5.72
N SER A 134 6.03 20.64 -6.89
CA SER A 134 5.78 22.08 -7.01
C SER A 134 4.43 22.49 -6.40
N ALA A 135 3.49 21.55 -6.29
CA ALA A 135 2.19 21.73 -5.69
C ALA A 135 1.76 20.45 -4.95
N ALA A 136 0.81 20.61 -4.03
CA ALA A 136 0.24 19.47 -3.32
C ALA A 136 -0.44 18.49 -4.29
N PRO A 137 -0.21 17.17 -4.15
CA PRO A 137 -0.85 16.18 -5.01
C PRO A 137 -2.36 16.20 -4.79
N LYS A 138 -3.11 16.19 -5.90
CA LYS A 138 -4.57 16.15 -5.91
C LYS A 138 -5.04 14.94 -6.71
N PRO A 139 -6.11 14.25 -6.29
CA PRO A 139 -6.94 14.51 -5.10
C PRO A 139 -6.28 14.04 -3.78
N ALA A 140 -6.90 14.28 -2.62
CA ALA A 140 -6.31 13.97 -1.31
C ALA A 140 -5.82 12.50 -1.17
N ASP A 141 -6.53 11.53 -1.74
CA ASP A 141 -6.14 10.11 -1.71
C ASP A 141 -4.80 9.85 -2.44
N ALA A 142 -4.42 10.72 -3.37
CA ALA A 142 -3.11 10.71 -4.03
C ALA A 142 -1.98 11.04 -3.05
N ALA A 143 -2.22 11.98 -2.13
CA ALA A 143 -1.26 12.35 -1.09
C ALA A 143 -1.05 11.20 -0.09
N ASP A 144 -2.16 10.57 0.35
CA ASP A 144 -2.15 9.46 1.30
C ASP A 144 -1.40 8.23 0.70
N ALA A 145 -1.62 7.92 -0.58
CA ALA A 145 -0.91 6.84 -1.26
C ALA A 145 0.59 7.12 -1.47
N LEU A 146 0.96 8.37 -1.80
CA LEU A 146 2.38 8.78 -1.86
C LEU A 146 3.04 8.74 -0.48
N ALA A 147 2.35 9.18 0.57
CA ALA A 147 2.81 9.10 1.95
C ALA A 147 3.15 7.66 2.34
N LEU A 148 2.25 6.73 2.00
CA LEU A 148 2.41 5.30 2.25
C LEU A 148 3.62 4.72 1.51
N ALA A 149 3.80 5.08 0.24
CA ALA A 149 4.95 4.62 -0.55
C ALA A 149 6.28 5.15 0.04
N VAL A 150 6.34 6.43 0.41
CA VAL A 150 7.50 7.05 1.09
C VAL A 150 7.76 6.40 2.45
N CYS A 151 6.71 6.15 3.25
CA CYS A 151 6.83 5.44 4.52
C CYS A 151 7.55 4.11 4.35
N HIS A 152 7.16 3.34 3.34
CA HIS A 152 7.83 2.07 3.06
C HIS A 152 9.26 2.25 2.55
N VAL A 153 9.54 3.23 1.69
CA VAL A 153 10.93 3.53 1.26
C VAL A 153 11.84 3.77 2.45
N TRP A 154 11.39 4.52 3.46
CA TRP A 154 12.22 4.88 4.61
C TRP A 154 12.29 3.81 5.70
N ARG A 155 11.16 3.16 6.01
CA ARG A 155 11.08 2.22 7.14
C ARG A 155 11.15 0.75 6.73
N GLY A 156 10.69 0.42 5.53
CA GLY A 156 10.58 -0.95 5.02
C GLY A 156 11.90 -1.73 5.07
N PRO A 157 13.00 -1.21 4.49
CA PRO A 157 14.29 -1.92 4.51
C PRO A 157 14.86 -2.17 5.90
N ALA A 158 14.63 -1.26 6.86
CA ALA A 158 15.09 -1.42 8.24
C ALA A 158 14.22 -2.45 8.98
N GLN A 159 12.90 -2.37 8.84
CA GLN A 159 11.95 -3.33 9.42
C GLN A 159 12.15 -4.74 8.87
N GLN A 160 12.43 -4.88 7.57
CA GLN A 160 12.75 -6.18 6.96
C GLN A 160 14.03 -6.78 7.55
N ARG A 161 15.11 -5.98 7.70
CA ARG A 161 16.36 -6.44 8.33
C ARG A 161 16.15 -6.89 9.77
N LEU A 162 15.43 -6.11 10.57
CA LEU A 162 15.10 -6.47 11.95
C LEU A 162 14.27 -7.76 12.01
N ARG A 163 13.28 -7.91 11.13
CA ARG A 163 12.45 -9.11 11.06
C ARG A 163 13.26 -10.34 10.64
N SER A 164 14.13 -10.22 9.63
CA SER A 164 15.02 -11.30 9.20
C SER A 164 16.01 -11.69 10.29
N ALA A 165 16.57 -10.72 11.02
CA ALA A 165 17.46 -10.98 12.16
C ALA A 165 16.73 -11.66 13.32
N ALA A 166 15.51 -11.23 13.64
CA ALA A 166 14.69 -11.85 14.68
C ALA A 166 14.40 -13.33 14.34
N ILE A 167 13.99 -13.61 13.10
CA ILE A 167 13.76 -15.00 12.63
C ILE A 167 15.05 -15.83 12.69
N ALA A 168 16.17 -15.28 12.24
CA ALA A 168 17.47 -15.97 12.29
C ALA A 168 17.92 -16.26 13.74
N GLY A 169 17.53 -15.40 14.69
CA GLY A 169 17.74 -15.59 16.13
C GLY A 169 16.68 -16.44 16.83
N GLY A 170 15.76 -17.07 16.10
CA GLY A 170 14.69 -17.91 16.66
C GLY A 170 13.53 -17.15 17.30
N ILE A 171 13.46 -15.83 17.11
CA ILE A 171 12.40 -14.96 17.65
C ILE A 171 11.44 -14.59 16.51
N GLY A 172 10.24 -15.20 16.53
CA GLY A 172 9.15 -14.91 15.59
C GLY A 172 8.90 -16.01 14.57
N ALA A 173 7.67 -16.06 14.04
CA ALA A 173 7.29 -17.07 13.05
C ALA A 173 8.04 -16.85 11.73
N PRO A 174 8.57 -17.93 11.09
CA PRO A 174 9.18 -17.84 9.78
C PRO A 174 8.18 -17.23 8.77
N VAL A 175 8.71 -16.52 7.78
CA VAL A 175 7.91 -16.01 6.66
C VAL A 175 7.23 -17.21 6.02
N VAL A 176 5.89 -17.22 6.02
CA VAL A 176 5.05 -18.21 5.33
C VAL A 176 5.59 -18.40 3.91
N GLN A 177 5.72 -19.66 3.47
CA GLN A 177 6.13 -20.02 2.11
C GLN A 177 5.43 -19.11 1.09
N ARG A 178 6.20 -18.46 0.22
CA ARG A 178 5.64 -17.62 -0.87
C ARG A 178 4.98 -18.44 -1.97
N THR A 179 5.28 -19.74 -2.03
CA THR A 179 4.67 -20.68 -2.96
C THR A 179 3.44 -21.30 -2.33
N LEU A 180 2.28 -21.08 -2.97
CA LEU A 180 1.05 -21.77 -2.60
C LEU A 180 1.26 -23.29 -2.77
N PRO A 181 0.84 -24.12 -1.82
CA PRO A 181 0.75 -25.55 -2.05
C PRO A 181 -0.18 -25.80 -3.24
N ARG A 182 0.13 -26.82 -4.07
CA ARG A 182 -0.79 -27.22 -5.15
C ARG A 182 -2.12 -27.63 -4.53
N TRP A 183 -3.23 -27.07 -5.02
CA TRP A 183 -4.56 -27.54 -4.67
C TRP A 183 -4.71 -29.00 -5.13
N GLN A 184 -4.99 -29.91 -4.19
CA GLN A 184 -5.02 -31.36 -4.45
C GLN A 184 -6.41 -31.89 -4.84
N GLY A 185 -7.40 -31.00 -4.98
CA GLY A 185 -8.77 -31.41 -5.26
C GLY A 185 -9.56 -31.84 -4.03
N VAL A 186 -10.83 -32.21 -4.25
CA VAL A 186 -11.62 -32.97 -3.29
C VAL A 186 -11.47 -34.43 -3.66
N SER A 187 -10.76 -35.21 -2.83
CA SER A 187 -10.82 -36.67 -2.90
C SER A 187 -12.27 -37.08 -2.61
N ARG A 188 -12.92 -37.70 -3.59
CA ARG A 188 -14.30 -38.21 -3.48
C ARG A 188 -14.39 -39.35 -2.47
#